data_AF-A0A8H5I2E4-F1
#
_entry.id   AF-A0A8H5I2E4-F1
#
_cell.length_a   1.000
_cell.length_b   1.000
_cell.length_c   1.000
_cell.angle_alpha   90.00
_cell.angle_beta   90.00
_cell.angle_gamma   90.00
#
_symmetry.space_group_name_H-M   'P 1'
#
loop_
_entity.id
_entity.type
_entity.pdbx_description
1 polymer ?
#
loop_
_entity_poly.entity_id
_entity_poly.type
_entity_poly.pdbx_seq_one_letter_code
_entity_poly.pdbx_strand_id
1 'polypeptide(L)'
;MSSQGNTYEVALFGEFFARDLKAILNRITLHSESSHRMHTREVVFEPVDGQNLRDLGNEPVLLRAKKELNGTDQGWILYSYLKPESVRAHPEATVRPWAICHVVGDALSFAQALGHTLRLSRI
;
A
#
# COMPACT_ATOMS: atom_id res chain seq x y z
N MET A 1 6.45 -26.30 12.23
CA MET A 1 5.41 -25.26 12.36
C MET A 1 6.12 -23.92 12.43
N SER A 2 6.32 -23.27 11.29
CA SER A 2 6.92 -21.93 11.23
C SER A 2 5.91 -20.94 11.82
N SER A 3 6.29 -20.21 12.87
CA SER A 3 5.52 -19.07 13.36
C SER A 3 5.36 -18.07 12.21
N GLN A 4 4.17 -18.01 11.61
CA GLN A 4 3.83 -16.93 10.68
C GLN A 4 3.71 -15.66 11.51
N GLY A 5 4.83 -14.96 11.69
CA GLY A 5 4.84 -13.64 12.28
C GLY A 5 4.02 -12.69 11.38
N ASN A 6 3.14 -11.92 11.99
CA ASN A 6 2.45 -10.85 11.28
C ASN A 6 3.49 -9.93 10.64
N THR A 7 3.36 -9.64 9.35
CA THR A 7 4.17 -8.62 8.68
C THR A 7 3.68 -7.23 9.08
N TYR A 8 4.61 -6.34 9.37
CA TYR A 8 4.33 -4.95 9.75
C TYR A 8 4.93 -3.97 8.74
N GLU A 9 4.22 -2.87 8.53
CA GLU A 9 4.74 -1.68 7.86
C GLU A 9 5.02 -0.62 8.93
N VAL A 10 6.19 0.02 8.82
CA VAL A 10 6.57 1.20 9.59
C VAL A 10 6.80 2.33 8.59
N ALA A 11 6.03 3.42 8.72
CA ALA A 11 6.06 4.53 7.79
C ALA A 11 6.25 5.88 8.49
N LEU A 12 7.12 6.71 7.89
CA LEU A 12 7.30 8.12 8.20
C LEU A 12 6.78 8.95 7.04
N PHE A 13 6.12 10.07 7.35
CA PHE A 13 5.55 10.96 6.35
C PHE A 13 6.12 12.36 6.53
N GLY A 14 6.34 13.05 5.41
CA GLY A 14 6.83 14.41 5.38
C GLY A 14 6.47 15.05 4.05
N GLU A 15 6.36 16.38 4.06
CA GLU A 15 5.99 17.18 2.89
C GLU A 15 7.06 18.23 2.63
N PHE A 16 7.23 18.60 1.37
CA PHE A 16 8.16 19.64 0.97
C PHE A 16 7.63 20.44 -0.22
N PHE A 17 8.12 21.66 -0.40
CA PHE A 17 7.71 22.49 -1.52
C PHE A 17 8.36 22.04 -2.83
N ALA A 18 7.61 22.12 -3.94
CA ALA A 18 8.11 21.69 -5.25
C ALA A 18 9.42 22.39 -5.68
N ARG A 19 9.63 23.65 -5.27
CA ARG A 19 10.88 24.39 -5.53
C ARG A 19 12.12 23.73 -4.90
N ASP A 20 11.93 23.00 -3.80
CA ASP A 20 13.01 22.36 -3.05
C ASP A 20 13.30 20.92 -3.54
N LEU A 21 12.50 20.41 -4.50
CA LEU A 21 12.57 19.04 -5.00
C LEU A 21 13.98 18.62 -5.41
N LYS A 22 14.68 19.45 -6.18
CA LYS A 22 16.04 19.14 -6.65
C LYS A 22 17.04 19.03 -5.50
N ALA A 23 16.97 19.96 -4.54
CA ALA A 23 17.88 19.96 -3.39
C ALA A 23 17.62 18.74 -2.49
N ILE A 24 16.35 18.40 -2.27
CA ILE A 24 15.93 17.26 -1.46
C ILE A 24 16.33 15.94 -2.12
N LEU A 25 16.04 15.75 -3.41
CA LEU A 25 16.44 14.55 -4.15
C LEU A 25 17.95 14.34 -4.12
N ASN A 26 18.74 15.40 -4.32
CA ASN A 26 20.20 15.31 -4.25
C ASN A 26 20.69 14.88 -2.88
N ARG A 27 20.10 15.43 -1.79
CA ARG A 27 20.47 15.06 -0.42
C ARG A 27 20.07 13.64 -0.08
N ILE A 28 18.85 13.21 -0.43
CA ILE A 28 18.41 11.83 -0.22
C ILE A 28 19.32 10.87 -0.99
N THR A 29 19.61 11.16 -2.27
CA THR A 29 20.48 10.32 -3.10
C THR A 29 21.90 10.23 -2.54
N LEU A 30 22.46 11.34 -2.03
CA LEU A 30 23.79 11.36 -1.41
C LEU A 30 23.88 10.48 -0.15
N HIS A 31 22.78 10.36 0.59
CA HIS A 31 22.71 9.63 1.86
C HIS A 31 22.00 8.26 1.74
N SER A 32 21.68 7.81 0.52
CA SER A 32 21.05 6.51 0.27
C SER A 32 22.01 5.61 -0.48
N GLU A 33 21.90 4.29 -0.27
CA GLU A 33 22.69 3.29 -0.99
C GLU A 33 22.36 3.28 -2.49
N SER A 34 21.08 3.51 -2.83
CA SER A 34 20.60 3.49 -4.21
C SER A 34 19.45 4.47 -4.42
N SER A 35 19.22 4.84 -5.68
CA SER A 35 18.03 5.56 -6.12
C SER A 35 17.56 5.03 -7.47
N HIS A 36 16.26 4.76 -7.57
CA HIS A 36 15.64 4.21 -8.77
C HIS A 36 14.37 4.96 -9.09
N ARG A 37 14.06 5.08 -10.40
CA ARG A 37 12.78 5.62 -10.84
C ARG A 37 11.68 4.65 -10.44
N MET A 38 10.61 5.16 -9.83
CA MET A 38 9.41 4.42 -9.49
C MET A 38 8.24 4.93 -10.34
N HIS A 39 7.48 4.02 -10.95
CA HIS A 39 6.26 4.34 -11.67
C HIS A 39 5.30 3.18 -11.49
N THR A 40 4.28 3.38 -10.66
CA THR A 40 3.41 2.30 -10.21
C THR A 40 1.97 2.65 -10.45
N ARG A 41 1.20 1.70 -10.97
CA ARG A 41 -0.26 1.77 -10.97
C ARG A 41 -0.78 1.13 -9.68
N GLU A 42 -1.69 1.80 -9.00
CA GLU A 42 -2.38 1.28 -7.83
C GLU A 42 -3.90 1.32 -8.04
N VAL A 43 -4.56 0.18 -7.84
CA VAL A 43 -6.01 0.05 -7.89
C VAL A 43 -6.51 -0.34 -6.51
N VAL A 44 -7.50 0.39 -6.00
CA VAL A 44 -8.08 0.21 -4.67
C VAL A 44 -9.46 -0.39 -4.81
N PHE A 45 -9.69 -1.47 -4.07
CA PHE A 45 -10.94 -2.18 -3.99
C PHE A 45 -11.51 -2.14 -2.57
N GLU A 46 -12.82 -2.10 -2.50
CA GLU A 46 -13.60 -2.17 -1.26
C GLU A 46 -14.38 -3.49 -1.24
N PRO A 47 -14.52 -4.18 -0.09
CA PRO A 47 -15.38 -5.36 -0.03
C PRO A 47 -16.84 -4.99 -0.38
N VAL A 48 -17.59 -5.93 -0.99
CA VAL A 48 -18.98 -5.72 -1.43
C VAL A 48 -19.93 -5.28 -0.31
N ASP A 49 -19.66 -5.69 0.92
CA ASP A 49 -20.39 -5.33 2.13
C ASP A 49 -19.82 -4.10 2.85
N GLY A 50 -18.90 -3.36 2.21
CA GLY A 50 -18.22 -2.21 2.78
C GLY A 50 -19.15 -1.13 3.32
N GLN A 51 -20.30 -0.90 2.66
CA GLN A 51 -21.31 0.03 3.16
C GLN A 51 -21.97 -0.47 4.45
N ASN A 52 -22.34 -1.74 4.53
CA ASN A 52 -22.91 -2.34 5.74
C ASN A 52 -21.93 -2.27 6.91
N LEU A 53 -20.63 -2.48 6.66
CA LEU A 53 -19.60 -2.37 7.68
C LEU A 53 -19.54 -0.95 8.25
N ARG A 54 -19.60 0.08 7.39
CA ARG A 54 -19.63 1.48 7.82
C ARG A 54 -20.87 1.81 8.63
N ASP A 55 -22.03 1.32 8.21
CA ASP A 55 -23.30 1.54 8.92
C ASP A 55 -23.27 0.92 10.34
N LEU A 56 -22.48 -0.13 10.53
CA LEU A 56 -22.18 -0.75 11.83
C LEU A 56 -21.03 -0.05 12.60
N GLY A 57 -20.49 1.06 12.08
CA GLY A 57 -19.41 1.83 12.68
C GLY A 57 -17.99 1.27 12.45
N ASN A 58 -17.84 0.30 11.54
CA ASN A 58 -16.55 -0.30 11.19
C ASN A 58 -16.02 0.24 9.87
N GLU A 59 -14.74 0.64 9.82
CA GLU A 59 -14.10 0.99 8.55
C GLU A 59 -13.66 -0.28 7.81
N PRO A 60 -14.12 -0.52 6.57
CA PRO A 60 -13.73 -1.70 5.81
C PRO A 60 -12.24 -1.71 5.49
N VAL A 61 -11.62 -2.89 5.58
CA VAL A 61 -10.24 -3.11 5.15
C VAL A 61 -10.20 -3.09 3.62
N LEU A 62 -9.48 -2.13 3.05
CA LEU A 62 -9.35 -1.97 1.61
C LEU A 62 -8.27 -2.92 1.06
N LEU A 63 -8.59 -3.55 -0.07
CA LEU A 63 -7.64 -4.35 -0.84
C LEU A 63 -7.00 -3.45 -1.90
N ARG A 64 -5.68 -3.51 -2.04
CA ARG A 64 -4.92 -2.73 -3.01
C ARG A 64 -4.20 -3.66 -3.97
N ALA A 65 -4.29 -3.37 -5.26
CA ALA A 65 -3.51 -4.02 -6.30
C ALA A 65 -2.49 -3.03 -6.84
N LYS A 66 -1.20 -3.35 -6.73
CA LYS A 66 -0.10 -2.53 -7.24
C LYS A 66 0.67 -3.28 -8.31
N LYS A 67 1.07 -2.55 -9.36
CA LYS A 67 1.96 -3.03 -10.41
C LYS A 67 3.01 -1.97 -10.75
N GLU A 68 4.28 -2.35 -10.75
CA GLU A 68 5.37 -1.51 -11.25
C GLU A 68 5.34 -1.49 -12.79
N LEU A 69 5.47 -0.30 -13.37
CA LEU A 69 5.36 -0.06 -14.81
C LEU A 69 6.72 0.19 -15.48
N ASN A 70 7.78 0.39 -14.69
CA ASN A 70 9.12 0.64 -15.21
C ASN A 70 9.85 -0.63 -15.70
N GLY A 71 9.32 -1.82 -15.42
CA GLY A 71 9.90 -3.11 -15.81
C GLY A 71 9.00 -3.90 -16.76
N THR A 72 9.61 -4.62 -17.70
CA THR A 72 8.93 -5.67 -18.44
C THR A 72 8.70 -6.86 -17.49
N ASP A 73 7.49 -7.44 -17.53
CA ASP A 73 7.10 -8.63 -16.77
C ASP A 73 6.96 -8.51 -15.24
N GLN A 74 6.61 -7.31 -14.73
CA GLN A 74 6.27 -7.17 -13.32
C GLN A 74 4.85 -7.69 -13.05
N GLY A 75 4.73 -8.70 -12.16
CA GLY A 75 3.47 -9.22 -11.67
C GLY A 75 2.69 -8.20 -10.83
N TRP A 76 1.45 -8.53 -10.49
CA TRP A 76 0.66 -7.73 -9.56
C TRP A 76 0.97 -8.14 -8.12
N ILE A 77 0.92 -7.17 -7.22
CA ILE A 77 0.95 -7.38 -5.78
C ILE A 77 -0.40 -6.96 -5.22
N LEU A 78 -1.04 -7.87 -4.48
CA LEU A 78 -2.22 -7.57 -3.68
C LEU A 78 -1.80 -7.37 -2.22
N TYR A 79 -2.30 -6.31 -1.58
CA TYR A 79 -2.03 -6.06 -0.18
C TYR A 79 -3.14 -5.27 0.50
N SER A 80 -3.20 -5.40 1.83
CA SER A 80 -4.14 -4.68 2.68
C SER A 80 -3.43 -4.17 3.92
N TYR A 81 -3.66 -2.91 4.27
CA TYR A 81 -3.22 -2.35 5.54
C TYR A 81 -4.29 -2.57 6.60
N LEU A 82 -3.89 -3.09 7.76
CA LEU A 82 -4.76 -3.22 8.92
C LEU A 82 -4.71 -1.96 9.78
N LYS A 83 -5.54 -1.96 10.82
CA LYS A 83 -5.63 -0.83 11.76
C LYS A 83 -4.24 -0.51 12.34
N PRO A 84 -3.79 0.75 12.27
CA PRO A 84 -2.54 1.15 12.90
C PRO A 84 -2.55 0.93 14.41
N GLU A 85 -1.37 0.67 14.95
CA GLU A 85 -1.13 0.68 16.37
C GLU A 85 -1.32 2.08 16.96
N SER A 86 -1.41 2.15 18.29
CA SER A 86 -1.62 3.43 18.96
C SER A 86 -0.43 4.35 18.74
N VAL A 87 -0.71 5.61 18.40
CA VAL A 87 0.29 6.69 18.34
C VAL A 87 1.02 6.87 19.67
N ARG A 88 0.45 6.43 20.80
CA ARG A 88 1.13 6.46 22.10
C ARG A 88 2.29 5.46 22.19
N ALA A 89 2.20 4.34 21.47
CA ALA A 89 3.27 3.36 21.40
C ALA A 89 4.38 3.82 20.44
N HIS A 90 4.00 4.48 19.34
CA HIS A 90 4.89 4.97 18.29
C HIS A 90 4.52 6.41 17.90
N PRO A 91 4.99 7.43 18.65
CA PRO A 91 4.61 8.82 18.40
C PRO A 91 5.21 9.41 17.12
N GLU A 92 6.35 8.89 16.67
CA GLU A 92 7.08 9.37 15.50
C GLU A 92 6.71 8.68 14.18
N ALA A 93 6.04 7.52 14.25
CA ALA A 93 5.82 6.66 13.08
C ALA A 93 4.42 6.04 13.07
N THR A 94 3.92 5.77 11.86
CA THR A 94 2.77 4.89 11.70
C THR A 94 3.25 3.45 11.65
N VAL A 95 2.87 2.65 12.64
CA VAL A 95 3.12 1.20 12.68
C VAL A 95 1.80 0.49 12.48
N ARG A 96 1.73 -0.41 11.49
CA ARG A 96 0.51 -1.19 11.23
C ARG A 96 0.81 -2.57 10.68
N PRO A 97 0.04 -3.59 11.07
CA PRO A 97 0.10 -4.87 10.39
C PRO A 97 -0.38 -4.72 8.94
N TRP A 98 0.17 -5.52 8.04
CA TRP A 98 -0.28 -5.59 6.66
C TRP A 98 -0.17 -7.01 6.13
N ALA A 99 -1.02 -7.34 5.16
CA ALA A 99 -0.99 -8.60 4.44
C ALA A 99 -0.60 -8.32 2.99
N ILE A 100 0.26 -9.16 2.41
CA ILE A 100 0.76 -9.03 1.04
C ILE A 100 0.78 -10.39 0.34
N CYS A 101 0.45 -10.40 -0.95
CA CYS A 101 0.40 -11.57 -1.82
C CYS A 101 0.86 -11.19 -3.23
N HIS A 102 1.69 -12.03 -3.84
CA HIS A 102 2.05 -11.90 -5.25
C HIS A 102 1.07 -12.67 -6.12
N VAL A 103 0.54 -12.03 -7.16
CA VAL A 103 -0.45 -12.62 -8.05
C VAL A 103 0.11 -12.74 -9.47
N VAL A 104 0.01 -13.95 -10.00
CA VAL A 104 0.32 -14.28 -11.40
C VAL A 104 -0.98 -14.21 -12.21
N GLY A 105 -0.96 -13.49 -13.33
CA GLY A 105 -2.14 -13.32 -14.20
C GLY A 105 -2.98 -12.08 -13.88
N ASP A 106 -4.29 -12.19 -14.04
CA ASP A 106 -5.24 -11.08 -13.88
C ASP A 106 -5.63 -10.88 -12.41
N ALA A 107 -4.87 -10.03 -11.71
CA ALA A 107 -5.13 -9.72 -10.31
C ALA A 107 -6.39 -8.87 -10.09
N LEU A 108 -6.86 -8.12 -11.09
CA LEU A 108 -8.02 -7.25 -10.92
C LEU A 108 -9.30 -8.08 -10.95
N SER A 109 -9.44 -8.98 -11.91
CA SER A 109 -10.54 -9.94 -11.93
C SER A 109 -10.48 -10.90 -10.74
N PHE A 110 -9.29 -11.31 -10.31
CA PHE A 110 -9.12 -12.09 -9.10
C PHE A 110 -9.63 -11.35 -7.85
N ALA A 111 -9.28 -10.07 -7.66
CA ALA A 111 -9.79 -9.25 -6.57
C ALA A 111 -11.33 -9.14 -6.60
N GLN A 112 -11.92 -9.01 -7.78
CA GLN A 112 -13.38 -8.98 -7.94
C GLN A 112 -14.04 -10.31 -7.58
N ALA A 113 -13.45 -11.42 -7.99
CA ALA A 113 -13.93 -12.76 -7.65
C ALA A 113 -13.86 -13.05 -6.13
N LEU A 114 -12.97 -12.38 -5.40
CA LEU A 114 -12.91 -12.42 -3.93
C LEU A 114 -14.02 -11.61 -3.24
N GLY A 115 -14.93 -10.98 -3.99
CA GLY A 115 -16.00 -10.17 -3.42
C GLY A 115 -15.57 -8.73 -3.14
N HIS A 116 -14.60 -8.20 -3.88
CA HIS A 116 -14.27 -6.78 -3.83
C HIS A 116 -14.75 -6.03 -5.07
N THR A 117 -15.18 -4.78 -4.87
CA THR A 117 -15.60 -3.87 -5.93
C THR A 117 -14.58 -2.76 -6.10
N LEU A 118 -14.41 -2.31 -7.35
CA LEU A 118 -13.49 -1.23 -7.67
C LEU A 118 -13.96 0.07 -7.01
N ARG A 119 -13.08 0.69 -6.21
CA ARG A 119 -13.35 1.99 -5.58
C ARG A 119 -12.62 3.12 -6.27
N LEU A 120 -11.34 2.93 -6.58
CA LEU A 120 -10.49 3.96 -7.16
C LEU A 120 -9.36 3.32 -7.97
N SER A 121 -8.97 3.94 -9.08
CA SER A 121 -7.76 3.59 -9.82
C SER A 121 -6.86 4.83 -9.88
N ARG A 122 -5.62 4.72 -9.39
CA ARG A 122 -4.58 5.75 -9.50
C ARG A 122 -3.48 5.24 -10.45
N ILE A 123 -3.03 6.10 -11.35
CA ILE A 123 -1.92 5.85 -12.29
C ILE A 123 -0.76 6.76 -11.91
#